data_AF-A0A951V1F7-F1
#
_entry.id   AF-A0A951V1F7-F1
#
_cell.length_a   1.000
_cell.length_b   1.000
_cell.length_c   1.000
_cell.angle_alpha   90.00
_cell.angle_beta   90.00
_cell.angle_gamma   90.00
#
_symmetry.space_group_name_H-M   'P 1'
#
loop_
_entity.id
_entity.type
_entity.pdbx_description
1 polymer ?
#
loop_
_entity_poly.entity_id
_entity_poly.type
_entity_poly.pdbx_seq_one_letter_code
_entity_poly.pdbx_strand_id
1 'polypeptide(L)'
;MIENYFGKIKVKFTKILDCEYITDMNTVTNFDQVSKVIKNEMSTMKLLLNKVSYTVQNKYIINRNIEIINTNHRQDILGLIKYELIQYMPIDIEEYIIKYKVLEVFPEKINAQVILMPKTIKNNYKELSKHLKLKPIKLGVNFNILQNLIEKDMLDINNELNIILDIKKDRSNLNIIKNK
;
A
#
# COMPACT_ATOMS: atom_id res chain seq x y z
N MET A 1 11.65 22.43 -19.11
CA MET A 1 11.58 21.33 -20.09
C MET A 1 11.11 20.11 -19.33
N ILE A 2 9.89 19.65 -19.56
CA ILE A 2 9.31 18.45 -18.92
C ILE A 2 9.55 17.32 -19.92
N GLU A 3 10.73 16.71 -19.89
CA GLU A 3 11.09 15.62 -20.79
C GLU A 3 11.57 14.42 -19.97
N ASN A 4 11.22 13.23 -20.46
CA ASN A 4 11.28 11.89 -19.86
C ASN A 4 10.13 11.55 -18.91
N TYR A 5 9.06 10.97 -19.46
CA TYR A 5 8.04 10.29 -18.65
C TYR A 5 7.94 8.81 -19.00
N PHE A 6 7.68 8.04 -17.95
CA PHE A 6 7.73 6.59 -17.80
C PHE A 6 9.16 6.06 -17.59
N GLY A 7 9.49 5.76 -16.31
CA GLY A 7 10.66 4.93 -16.00
C GLY A 7 10.61 3.59 -16.76
N LYS A 8 11.72 2.83 -16.76
CA LYS A 8 11.80 1.57 -17.51
C LYS A 8 10.86 0.51 -16.93
N ILE A 9 9.61 0.47 -17.37
CA ILE A 9 8.64 -0.56 -16.98
C ILE A 9 8.49 -1.57 -18.12
N LYS A 10 8.96 -2.80 -17.92
CA LYS A 10 8.74 -3.92 -18.83
C LYS A 10 7.40 -4.59 -18.51
N VAL A 11 6.32 -4.13 -19.14
CA VAL A 11 4.99 -4.76 -19.02
C VAL A 11 4.75 -5.68 -20.22
N LYS A 12 4.44 -6.96 -19.97
CA LYS A 12 4.10 -7.91 -21.05
C LYS A 12 2.67 -7.74 -21.55
N PHE A 13 1.75 -7.39 -20.65
CA PHE A 13 0.32 -7.28 -20.94
C PHE A 13 -0.36 -6.35 -19.94
N THR A 14 -1.33 -5.57 -20.42
CA THR A 14 -2.18 -4.70 -19.59
C THR A 14 -3.61 -4.79 -20.12
N LYS A 15 -4.56 -4.96 -19.19
CA LYS A 15 -5.99 -4.97 -19.48
C LYS A 15 -6.74 -4.31 -18.33
N ILE A 16 -7.73 -3.51 -18.66
CA ILE A 16 -8.71 -2.98 -17.71
C ILE A 16 -9.87 -3.97 -17.69
N LEU A 17 -10.27 -4.37 -16.49
CA LEU A 17 -11.39 -5.28 -16.25
C LEU A 17 -12.47 -4.55 -15.48
N ASP A 18 -13.68 -4.55 -16.04
CA ASP A 18 -14.87 -4.04 -15.36
C ASP A 18 -15.49 -5.16 -14.52
N CYS A 19 -15.58 -4.93 -13.21
CA CYS A 19 -16.07 -5.89 -12.24
C CYS A 19 -17.19 -5.26 -11.41
N GLU A 20 -18.45 -5.51 -11.77
CA GLU A 20 -19.65 -4.95 -11.12
C GLU A 20 -19.78 -5.31 -9.64
N TYR A 21 -19.11 -6.37 -9.19
CA TYR A 21 -19.15 -6.87 -7.82
C TYR A 21 -17.95 -6.42 -6.96
N ILE A 22 -17.39 -5.26 -7.31
CA ILE A 22 -16.40 -4.55 -6.49
C ILE A 22 -17.00 -3.18 -6.17
N THR A 23 -17.13 -2.87 -4.88
CA THR A 23 -17.67 -1.57 -4.45
C THR A 23 -16.65 -0.45 -4.65
N ASP A 24 -17.11 0.80 -4.57
CA ASP A 24 -16.24 1.99 -4.54
C ASP A 24 -15.21 1.98 -3.39
N MET A 25 -15.44 1.12 -2.39
CA MET A 25 -14.50 0.88 -1.29
C MET A 25 -13.40 -0.13 -1.63
N ASN A 26 -13.34 -0.61 -2.88
CA ASN A 26 -12.47 -1.70 -3.33
C ASN A 26 -12.71 -3.00 -2.53
N THR A 27 -13.97 -3.30 -2.23
CA THR A 27 -14.37 -4.55 -1.55
C THR A 27 -15.08 -5.45 -2.54
N VAL A 28 -14.62 -6.70 -2.65
CA VAL A 28 -15.30 -7.72 -3.44
C VAL A 28 -16.54 -8.21 -2.70
N THR A 29 -17.71 -8.12 -3.33
CA THR A 29 -19.01 -8.54 -2.78
C THR A 29 -19.48 -9.89 -3.32
N ASN A 30 -19.01 -10.29 -4.50
CA ASN A 30 -19.26 -11.60 -5.09
C ASN A 30 -17.97 -12.21 -5.67
N PHE A 31 -17.33 -13.08 -4.90
CA PHE A 31 -16.04 -13.66 -5.27
C PHE A 31 -16.12 -14.57 -6.49
N ASP A 32 -17.22 -15.30 -6.68
CA ASP A 32 -17.40 -16.18 -7.83
C ASP A 32 -17.44 -15.38 -9.13
N GLN A 33 -18.26 -14.33 -9.18
CA GLN A 33 -18.39 -13.50 -10.37
C GLN A 33 -17.10 -12.73 -10.69
N VAL A 34 -16.47 -12.10 -9.70
CA VAL A 34 -15.18 -11.41 -9.91
C VAL A 34 -14.10 -12.40 -10.35
N SER A 35 -14.02 -13.58 -9.71
CA SER A 35 -13.02 -14.58 -10.09
C SER A 35 -13.27 -15.14 -11.49
N LYS A 36 -14.53 -15.27 -11.93
CA LYS A 36 -14.88 -15.69 -13.28
C LYS A 36 -14.38 -14.70 -14.32
N VAL A 37 -14.62 -13.40 -14.13
CA VAL A 37 -14.13 -12.34 -15.03
C VAL A 37 -12.61 -12.40 -15.16
N ILE A 38 -11.90 -12.43 -14.03
CA ILE A 38 -10.43 -12.46 -14.00
C ILE A 38 -9.88 -13.75 -14.64
N LYS A 39 -10.43 -14.92 -14.31
CA LYS A 39 -9.99 -16.20 -14.88
C LYS A 39 -10.24 -16.31 -16.38
N ASN A 40 -11.36 -15.78 -16.86
CA ASN A 40 -11.66 -15.75 -18.29
C ASN A 40 -10.56 -14.97 -19.02
N GLU A 41 -10.18 -13.80 -18.51
CA GLU A 41 -9.09 -13.01 -19.09
C GLU A 41 -7.75 -13.76 -18.99
N MET A 42 -7.41 -14.33 -17.83
CA MET A 42 -6.18 -15.10 -17.64
C MET A 42 -6.05 -16.28 -18.61
N SER A 43 -7.17 -16.94 -18.95
CA SER A 43 -7.16 -18.10 -19.85
C SER A 43 -6.71 -17.74 -21.28
N THR A 44 -6.88 -16.49 -21.70
CA THR A 44 -6.39 -15.98 -23.00
C THR A 44 -4.87 -15.85 -23.05
N MET A 45 -4.19 -15.79 -21.90
CA MET A 45 -2.78 -15.37 -21.83
C MET A 45 -1.77 -16.48 -22.10
N LYS A 46 -2.17 -17.77 -22.21
CA LYS A 46 -1.27 -18.93 -22.40
C LYS A 46 -0.04 -18.95 -21.46
N LEU A 47 -0.16 -18.38 -20.26
CA LEU A 47 0.90 -18.29 -19.26
C LEU A 47 0.49 -19.03 -17.97
N LEU A 48 1.45 -19.69 -17.33
CA LEU A 48 1.25 -20.29 -16.01
C LEU A 48 1.28 -19.20 -14.93
N LEU A 49 0.11 -18.78 -14.47
CA LEU A 49 -0.06 -17.79 -13.41
C LEU A 49 -0.39 -18.51 -12.10
N ASN A 50 0.48 -18.39 -11.09
CA ASN A 50 0.30 -19.08 -9.79
C ASN A 50 0.40 -18.16 -8.57
N LYS A 51 0.81 -16.91 -8.76
CA LYS A 51 1.01 -15.91 -7.71
C LYS A 51 0.25 -14.65 -8.05
N VAL A 52 -0.24 -13.96 -7.01
CA VAL A 52 -0.97 -12.70 -7.16
C VAL A 52 -0.48 -11.68 -6.14
N SER A 53 -0.28 -10.46 -6.60
CA SER A 53 -0.08 -9.29 -5.76
C SER A 53 -1.27 -8.36 -5.92
N TYR A 54 -1.80 -7.87 -4.82
CA TYR A 54 -2.86 -6.86 -4.82
C TYR A 54 -2.28 -5.53 -4.38
N THR A 55 -2.84 -4.45 -4.93
CA THR A 55 -2.68 -3.12 -4.38
C THR A 55 -4.07 -2.54 -4.19
N VAL A 56 -4.34 -2.02 -2.99
CA VAL A 56 -5.66 -1.53 -2.60
C VAL A 56 -5.50 -0.18 -1.93
N GLN A 57 -6.36 0.77 -2.30
CA GLN A 57 -6.44 2.06 -1.65
C GLN A 57 -7.89 2.41 -1.42
N ASN A 58 -8.27 2.71 -0.19
CA ASN A 58 -9.59 3.26 0.10
C ASN A 58 -9.48 4.21 1.32
N LYS A 59 -10.59 4.86 1.70
CA LYS A 59 -10.60 5.81 2.82
C LYS A 59 -10.36 5.19 4.21
N TYR A 60 -10.52 3.88 4.36
CA TYR A 60 -10.28 3.16 5.62
C TYR A 60 -8.82 2.74 5.79
N ILE A 61 -8.00 2.82 4.74
CA ILE A 61 -6.55 2.67 4.84
C ILE A 61 -5.97 4.03 5.21
N ILE A 62 -5.44 4.11 6.42
CA ILE A 62 -4.94 5.34 7.03
C ILE A 62 -3.43 5.37 6.89
N ASN A 63 -2.88 6.51 6.46
CA ASN A 63 -1.45 6.80 6.47
C ASN A 63 -1.22 8.08 7.26
N ARG A 64 -0.43 8.02 8.34
CA ARG A 64 -0.15 9.17 9.21
C ARG A 64 1.27 9.15 9.75
N ASN A 65 1.83 10.33 9.95
CA ASN A 65 3.03 10.49 10.75
C ASN A 65 2.62 10.61 12.22
N ILE A 66 3.35 9.92 13.10
CA ILE A 66 3.12 9.88 14.54
C ILE A 66 4.46 10.14 15.23
N GLU A 67 4.41 10.95 16.28
CA GLU A 67 5.52 11.17 17.18
C GLU A 67 5.33 10.27 18.40
N ILE A 68 6.35 9.49 18.75
CA ILE A 68 6.39 8.68 19.98
C ILE A 68 7.61 9.08 20.79
N ILE A 69 7.59 8.79 22.09
CA ILE A 69 8.77 8.94 22.96
C ILE A 69 9.92 8.07 22.42
N ASN A 70 11.15 8.60 22.45
CA ASN A 70 12.32 7.85 22.04
C ASN A 70 12.57 6.64 22.96
N THR A 71 12.98 5.53 22.36
CA THR A 71 13.30 4.29 23.07
C THR A 71 14.47 3.58 22.39
N ASN A 72 15.36 3.03 23.21
CA ASN A 72 16.45 2.17 22.74
C ASN A 72 15.96 0.76 22.37
N HIS A 73 14.70 0.42 22.69
CA HIS A 73 14.12 -0.89 22.47
C HIS A 73 13.18 -0.88 21.28
N ARG A 74 13.67 -1.36 20.12
CA ARG A 74 12.88 -1.41 18.88
C ARG A 74 11.55 -2.17 19.01
N GLN A 75 11.49 -3.17 19.88
CA GLN A 75 10.28 -3.97 20.12
C GLN A 75 9.14 -3.15 20.75
N ASP A 76 9.46 -2.08 21.47
CA ASP A 76 8.48 -1.25 22.19
C ASP A 76 7.79 -0.25 21.26
N ILE A 77 8.44 0.10 20.13
CA ILE A 77 7.97 1.11 19.17
C ILE A 77 6.53 0.85 18.73
N LEU A 78 6.16 -0.42 18.45
CA LEU A 78 4.80 -0.74 18.04
C LEU A 78 3.78 -0.50 19.16
N GLY A 79 4.15 -0.81 20.41
CA GLY A 79 3.31 -0.56 21.58
C GLY A 79 3.09 0.94 21.80
N LEU A 80 4.15 1.74 21.70
CA LEU A 80 4.09 3.20 21.79
C LEU A 80 3.24 3.81 20.67
N ILE A 81 3.41 3.34 19.43
CA ILE A 81 2.57 3.76 18.30
C ILE A 81 1.09 3.46 18.57
N LYS A 82 0.77 2.25 19.07
CA LYS A 82 -0.60 1.88 19.42
C LYS A 82 -1.16 2.77 20.53
N TYR A 83 -0.35 3.05 21.55
CA TYR A 83 -0.72 3.93 22.65
C TYR A 83 -1.12 5.32 22.14
N GLU A 84 -0.27 5.97 21.34
CA GLU A 84 -0.58 7.28 20.73
C GLU A 84 -1.83 7.21 19.86
N LEU A 85 -1.95 6.19 18.99
CA LEU A 85 -3.10 6.05 18.10
C LEU A 85 -4.44 5.97 18.84
N ILE A 86 -4.51 5.24 19.95
CA ILE A 86 -5.73 5.09 20.77
C ILE A 86 -6.17 6.44 21.34
N GLN A 87 -5.23 7.32 21.72
CA GLN A 87 -5.56 8.62 22.28
C GLN A 87 -6.22 9.56 21.25
N TYR A 88 -5.81 9.46 19.97
CA TYR A 88 -6.26 10.38 18.93
C TYR A 88 -7.34 9.83 17.99
N MET A 89 -7.61 8.52 18.02
CA MET A 89 -8.57 7.87 17.12
C MET A 89 -9.59 7.04 17.89
N PRO A 90 -10.90 7.34 17.78
CA PRO A 90 -11.96 6.49 18.33
C PRO A 90 -12.17 5.26 17.44
N ILE A 91 -11.14 4.42 17.29
CA ILE A 91 -11.16 3.18 16.52
C ILE A 91 -10.73 2.02 17.40
N ASP A 92 -11.28 0.84 17.14
CA ASP A 92 -10.71 -0.39 17.67
C ASP A 92 -9.43 -0.72 16.91
N ILE A 93 -8.28 -0.39 17.51
CA ILE A 93 -6.98 -0.58 16.89
C ILE A 93 -6.66 -2.05 16.64
N GLU A 94 -7.29 -2.96 17.40
CA GLU A 94 -7.10 -4.40 17.23
C GLU A 94 -7.76 -4.90 15.94
N GLU A 95 -8.75 -4.20 15.38
CA GLU A 95 -9.32 -4.54 14.07
C GLU A 95 -8.44 -4.11 12.89
N TYR A 96 -7.27 -3.53 13.15
CA TYR A 96 -6.33 -3.06 12.14
C TYR A 96 -5.03 -3.85 12.13
N ILE A 97 -4.46 -3.98 10.94
CA ILE A 97 -3.07 -4.34 10.72
C ILE A 97 -2.28 -3.05 10.71
N ILE A 98 -1.27 -2.97 11.56
CA ILE A 98 -0.39 -1.81 11.69
C ILE A 98 0.97 -2.14 11.10
N LYS A 99 1.45 -1.26 10.24
CA LYS A 99 2.84 -1.24 9.75
C LYS A 99 3.41 0.14 9.98
N TYR A 100 4.70 0.21 10.33
CA TYR A 100 5.36 1.48 10.55
C TYR A 100 6.75 1.50 9.90
N LYS A 101 7.23 2.70 9.61
CA LYS A 101 8.60 3.01 9.20
C LYS A 101 9.07 4.19 10.05
N VAL A 102 10.22 4.03 10.71
CA VAL A 102 10.90 5.15 11.38
C VAL A 102 11.41 6.11 10.30
N LEU A 103 11.03 7.38 10.41
CA LEU A 103 11.47 8.45 9.52
C LEU A 103 12.70 9.14 10.10
N GLU A 104 12.65 9.46 11.39
CA GLU A 104 13.71 10.23 12.06
C GLU A 104 13.72 9.91 13.56
N VAL A 105 14.90 9.99 14.17
CA VAL A 105 15.12 9.77 15.60
C VAL A 105 15.79 11.02 16.16
N PHE A 106 15.17 11.59 17.19
CA PHE A 106 15.68 12.70 17.98
C PHE A 106 15.97 12.20 19.41
N PRO A 107 16.71 12.95 20.24
CA PRO A 107 17.02 12.53 21.61
C PRO A 107 15.79 12.13 22.43
N GLU A 108 14.69 12.87 22.33
CA GLU A 108 13.48 12.66 23.14
C GLU A 108 12.33 11.99 22.39
N LYS A 109 12.40 11.93 21.06
CA LYS A 109 11.28 11.46 20.23
C LYS A 109 11.69 10.68 18.99
N ILE A 110 10.79 9.85 18.50
CA ILE A 110 10.88 9.17 17.20
C ILE A 110 9.70 9.61 16.35
N ASN A 111 9.99 10.06 15.13
CA ASN A 111 8.99 10.29 14.10
C ASN A 111 8.83 9.03 13.27
N ALA A 112 7.61 8.48 13.23
CA ALA A 112 7.30 7.29 12.45
C ALA A 112 6.14 7.56 11.48
N GLN A 113 6.25 7.03 10.26
CA GLN A 113 5.10 6.90 9.37
C GLN A 113 4.40 5.58 9.68
N VAL A 114 3.09 5.63 9.85
CA VAL A 114 2.25 4.50 10.24
C VAL A 114 1.13 4.31 9.23
N ILE A 115 0.97 3.07 8.81
CA ILE A 115 -0.10 2.62 7.92
C ILE A 115 -1.00 1.67 8.70
N LEU A 116 -2.28 2.02 8.76
CA LEU A 116 -3.32 1.18 9.35
C LEU A 116 -4.23 0.67 8.24
N MET A 117 -4.43 -0.65 8.20
CA MET A 117 -5.34 -1.31 7.25
C MET A 117 -6.31 -2.22 8.02
N PRO A 118 -7.64 -2.05 7.85
CA PRO A 118 -8.61 -2.95 8.45
C PRO A 118 -8.33 -4.42 8.09
N LYS A 119 -8.41 -5.32 9.07
CA LYS A 119 -8.24 -6.77 8.87
C LYS A 119 -9.26 -7.33 7.87
N THR A 120 -10.44 -6.72 7.79
CA THR A 120 -11.50 -7.06 6.81
C THR A 120 -11.01 -6.95 5.36
N ILE A 121 -10.19 -5.95 5.02
CA ILE A 121 -9.60 -5.80 3.68
C ILE A 121 -8.66 -6.97 3.38
N LYS A 122 -7.75 -7.29 4.30
CA LYS A 122 -6.85 -8.45 4.15
C LYS A 122 -7.65 -9.73 3.92
N ASN A 123 -8.71 -9.94 4.69
CA ASN A 123 -9.54 -11.13 4.59
C ASN A 123 -10.29 -11.20 3.25
N ASN A 124 -10.81 -10.07 2.75
CA ASN A 124 -11.48 -9.99 1.46
C ASN A 124 -10.56 -10.43 0.30
N TYR A 125 -9.35 -9.89 0.22
CA TYR A 125 -8.40 -10.27 -0.84
C TYR A 125 -7.77 -11.65 -0.65
N LYS A 126 -7.68 -12.13 0.60
CA LYS A 126 -7.32 -13.54 0.86
C LYS A 126 -8.39 -14.48 0.31
N GLU A 127 -9.67 -14.13 0.47
CA GLU A 127 -10.79 -14.93 -0.04
C GLU A 127 -10.86 -14.91 -1.57
N LEU A 128 -10.67 -13.74 -2.19
CA LEU A 128 -10.55 -13.63 -3.65
C LEU A 128 -9.41 -14.52 -4.19
N SER A 129 -8.28 -14.57 -3.49
CA SER A 129 -7.14 -15.42 -3.89
C SER A 129 -7.48 -16.90 -3.90
N LYS A 130 -8.29 -17.37 -2.94
CA LYS A 130 -8.77 -18.76 -2.90
C LYS A 130 -9.63 -19.06 -4.12
N HIS A 131 -10.57 -18.16 -4.44
CA HIS A 131 -11.42 -18.30 -5.61
C HIS A 131 -10.61 -18.31 -6.89
N LEU A 132 -9.60 -17.44 -7.01
CA LEU A 132 -8.67 -17.41 -8.15
C LEU A 132 -7.73 -18.62 -8.22
N LYS A 133 -7.61 -19.41 -7.14
CA LYS A 133 -6.60 -20.46 -6.97
C LYS A 133 -5.16 -19.95 -7.15
N LEU A 134 -4.90 -18.72 -6.71
CA LEU A 134 -3.59 -18.08 -6.77
C LEU A 134 -3.01 -17.91 -5.37
N LYS A 135 -1.69 -18.04 -5.24
CA LYS A 135 -0.98 -17.77 -3.99
C LYS A 135 -0.81 -16.26 -3.81
N PRO A 136 -1.44 -15.62 -2.81
CA PRO A 136 -1.19 -14.21 -2.53
C PRO A 136 0.24 -14.04 -2.01
N ILE A 137 1.00 -13.15 -2.65
CA ILE A 137 2.39 -12.86 -2.24
C ILE A 137 2.54 -11.46 -1.62
N LYS A 138 1.66 -10.53 -1.96
CA LYS A 138 1.68 -9.15 -1.45
C LYS A 138 0.27 -8.57 -1.45
N LEU A 139 -0.05 -7.83 -0.39
CA LEU A 139 -1.16 -6.87 -0.34
C LEU A 139 -0.54 -5.52 -0.01
N GLY A 140 -0.45 -4.66 -1.01
CA GLY A 140 0.13 -3.33 -0.91
C GLY A 140 -0.92 -2.23 -0.86
N VAL A 141 -0.47 -1.02 -0.54
CA VAL A 141 -1.26 0.22 -0.56
C VAL A 141 -0.58 1.24 -1.46
N ASN A 142 -1.34 2.16 -2.06
CA ASN A 142 -0.81 3.04 -3.11
C ASN A 142 0.35 3.93 -2.64
N PHE A 143 0.30 4.44 -1.40
CA PHE A 143 1.37 5.28 -0.85
C PHE A 143 2.72 4.55 -0.81
N ASN A 144 2.70 3.22 -0.61
CA ASN A 144 3.91 2.41 -0.61
C ASN A 144 4.43 2.11 -2.01
N ILE A 145 3.66 2.29 -3.08
CA ILE A 145 4.14 2.00 -4.44
C ILE A 145 5.25 2.96 -4.81
N LEU A 146 5.05 4.27 -4.61
CA LEU A 146 6.07 5.26 -4.93
C LEU A 146 7.37 4.94 -4.17
N GLN A 147 7.26 4.68 -2.87
CA GLN A 147 8.40 4.29 -2.05
C GLN A 147 9.08 2.99 -2.54
N ASN A 148 8.31 1.96 -2.89
CA ASN A 148 8.86 0.71 -3.44
C ASN A 148 9.56 0.93 -4.79
N LEU A 149 9.09 1.88 -5.60
CA LEU A 149 9.73 2.22 -6.88
C LEU A 149 11.04 2.99 -6.66
N ILE A 150 11.07 3.89 -5.68
CA ILE A 150 12.27 4.62 -5.26
C ILE A 150 13.32 3.64 -4.73
N GLU A 151 12.96 2.78 -3.76
CA GLU A 151 13.85 1.80 -3.12
C GLU A 151 14.41 0.74 -4.10
N LYS A 152 13.81 0.60 -5.28
CA LYS A 152 14.23 -0.34 -6.33
C LYS A 152 14.94 0.32 -7.51
N ASP A 153 15.31 1.60 -7.39
CA ASP A 153 15.93 2.39 -8.46
C ASP A 153 15.09 2.43 -9.76
N MET A 154 13.77 2.26 -9.65
CA MET A 154 12.87 2.29 -10.81
C MET A 154 12.48 3.72 -11.21
N LEU A 155 12.78 4.69 -10.35
CA LEU A 155 12.65 6.12 -10.62
C LEU A 155 14.05 6.75 -10.68
N ASP A 156 14.26 7.58 -11.70
CA ASP A 156 15.48 8.37 -11.85
C ASP A 156 15.37 9.60 -10.96
N ILE A 157 15.72 9.41 -9.69
CA ILE A 157 15.79 10.46 -8.68
C ILE A 157 17.28 10.64 -8.39
N ASN A 158 17.79 11.85 -8.62
CA ASN A 158 19.18 12.16 -8.34
C ASN A 158 19.45 12.09 -6.81
N ASN A 159 20.71 12.05 -6.40
CA ASN A 159 21.08 11.95 -4.97
C ASN A 159 20.86 13.27 -4.18
N GLU A 160 20.06 14.19 -4.70
CA GLU A 160 19.77 15.48 -4.07
C GLU A 160 18.45 15.43 -3.28
N LEU A 161 18.08 16.57 -2.70
CA LEU A 161 16.78 16.74 -2.06
C LEU A 161 15.70 16.87 -3.13
N ASN A 162 14.82 15.89 -3.22
CA ASN A 162 13.77 15.81 -4.22
C ASN A 162 12.38 15.94 -3.59
N ILE A 163 11.51 16.65 -4.27
CA ILE A 163 10.08 16.72 -3.96
C ILE A 163 9.31 15.90 -5.00
N ILE A 164 8.50 14.96 -4.55
CA ILE A 164 7.55 14.23 -5.40
C ILE A 164 6.12 14.56 -4.94
N LEU A 165 5.34 15.10 -5.87
CA LEU A 165 3.94 15.44 -5.70
C LEU A 165 3.05 14.43 -6.44
N ASP A 166 2.29 13.63 -5.70
CA ASP A 166 1.20 12.79 -6.22
C ASP A 166 -0.11 13.55 -6.04
N ILE A 167 -0.55 14.26 -7.08
CA ILE A 167 -1.74 15.13 -7.05
C ILE A 167 -2.96 14.33 -7.54
N LYS A 168 -3.96 14.15 -6.68
CA LYS A 168 -5.26 13.55 -7.03
C LYS A 168 -6.38 14.53 -6.70
N LYS A 169 -7.54 14.32 -7.33
CA LYS A 169 -8.73 15.18 -7.21
C LYS A 169 -9.04 15.61 -5.76
N ASP A 170 -8.97 14.69 -4.81
CA ASP A 170 -9.36 14.95 -3.41
C ASP A 170 -8.19 14.94 -2.42
N ARG A 171 -7.00 14.48 -2.82
CA ARG A 171 -5.82 14.36 -1.95
C ARG A 171 -4.53 14.48 -2.75
N SER A 172 -3.61 15.30 -2.28
CA SER A 172 -2.25 15.35 -2.79
C SER A 172 -1.29 14.77 -1.77
N ASN A 173 -0.38 13.89 -2.18
CA ASN A 173 0.70 13.38 -1.32
C ASN A 173 2.00 14.08 -1.67
N LEU A 174 2.59 14.75 -0.69
CA LEU A 174 3.93 15.33 -0.77
C LEU A 174 4.92 14.35 -0.15
N ASN A 175 5.93 13.96 -0.93
CA ASN A 175 7.06 13.16 -0.44
C ASN A 175 8.33 13.98 -0.62
N ILE A 176 9.10 14.12 0.46
CA ILE A 176 10.42 14.76 0.45
C ILE A 176 11.44 13.64 0.64
N ILE A 177 12.35 13.50 -0.31
CA ILE A 177 13.34 12.43 -0.36
C ILE A 177 14.71 13.08 -0.38
N LYS A 178 15.58 12.66 0.54
CA LYS A 178 16.96 13.13 0.63
C LYS A 178 17.86 11.92 0.71
N ASN A 179 18.90 11.88 -0.12
CA ASN A 179 19.92 10.84 -0.20
C ASN A 179 19.33 9.44 -0.47
N LYS A 180 19.65 8.91 -1.66
CA LYS A 180 19.45 7.49 -1.96
C LYS A 180 20.30 6.61 -1.04
#